data_AF-A0A497J7K6-F1
#
_entry.id   AF-A0A497J7K6-F1
#
_cell.length_a   1.000
_cell.length_b   1.000
_cell.length_c   1.000
_cell.angle_alpha   90.00
_cell.angle_beta   90.00
_cell.angle_gamma   90.00
#
_symmetry.space_group_name_H-M   'P 1'
#
loop_
_entity.id
_entity.type
_entity.pdbx_description
1 polymer ?
#
loop_
_entity_poly.entity_id
_entity_poly.type
_entity_poly.pdbx_seq_one_letter_code
_entity_poly.pdbx_strand_id
1 'polypeptide(L)'
;MEEIFLQKKSTLALLCLIKKDKQSISDISIKIGSPYAHTYNLIKKFEESGIVTTKKDGRSKYVYLTPKGKKAASLLSKLIKTLKQGEANIKHAPKIQRYRKSLDNYLKTMKTKKLSKKEKGKYARIIGKYEKLVKKTKPKAEKDKEEKIKALNILKEMKELLKTTCS
;
A
#
# COMPACT_ATOMS: atom_id res chain seq x y z
N MET A 1 7.30 0.81 -2.05
CA MET A 1 8.57 1.44 -1.62
C MET A 1 9.46 0.43 -0.89
N GLU A 2 8.88 -0.50 -0.11
CA GLU A 2 9.61 -1.60 0.57
C GLU A 2 10.54 -2.42 -0.35
N GLU A 3 10.08 -2.79 -1.55
CA GLU A 3 10.84 -3.63 -2.50
C GLU A 3 12.03 -2.89 -3.17
N ILE A 4 12.13 -1.56 -3.04
CA ILE A 4 13.26 -0.77 -3.57
C ILE A 4 14.48 -0.89 -2.65
N PHE A 5 14.25 -0.93 -1.34
CA PHE A 5 15.31 -0.92 -0.33
C PHE A 5 15.65 -2.32 0.20
N LEU A 6 14.68 -3.25 0.14
CA LEU A 6 14.78 -4.53 0.83
C LEU A 6 14.53 -5.72 -0.12
N GLN A 7 15.42 -6.70 -0.06
CA GLN A 7 15.26 -7.94 -0.81
C GLN A 7 14.12 -8.78 -0.20
N LYS A 8 13.01 -8.87 -0.95
CA LYS A 8 11.72 -9.42 -0.49
C LYS A 8 11.82 -10.74 0.27
N LYS A 9 12.55 -11.72 -0.26
CA LYS A 9 12.65 -13.06 0.33
C LYS A 9 13.44 -13.07 1.65
N SER A 10 14.53 -12.31 1.74
CA SER A 10 15.31 -12.14 2.97
C SER A 10 14.48 -11.48 4.06
N THR A 11 13.76 -10.41 3.71
CA THR A 11 12.86 -9.70 4.63
C THR A 11 11.77 -10.62 5.17
N LEU A 12 11.09 -11.36 4.29
CA LEU A 12 10.04 -12.29 4.69
C LEU A 12 10.60 -13.43 5.57
N ALA A 13 11.78 -13.96 5.25
CA ALA A 13 12.41 -15.01 6.05
C ALA A 13 12.71 -14.53 7.48
N LEU A 14 13.31 -13.33 7.62
CA LEU A 14 13.64 -12.78 8.93
C LEU A 14 12.38 -12.43 9.75
N LEU A 15 11.36 -11.85 9.11
CA LEU A 15 10.06 -11.58 9.75
C LEU A 15 9.27 -12.85 10.08
N CYS A 16 9.53 -13.96 9.39
CA CYS A 16 8.90 -15.22 9.71
C CYS A 16 9.42 -15.78 11.04
N LEU A 17 10.73 -15.62 11.27
CA LEU A 17 11.42 -16.08 12.47
C LEU A 17 11.07 -15.26 13.72
N ILE A 18 10.65 -13.99 13.59
CA ILE A 18 10.26 -13.19 14.76
C ILE A 18 8.96 -13.67 15.41
N LYS A 19 8.08 -14.34 14.65
CA LYS A 19 6.74 -14.74 15.11
C LYS A 19 6.74 -16.05 15.91
N LYS A 20 7.80 -16.84 15.80
CA LYS A 20 7.93 -18.15 16.45
C LYS A 20 9.39 -18.37 16.81
N ASP A 21 9.66 -18.78 18.05
CA ASP A 21 11.04 -18.99 18.51
C ASP A 21 11.79 -20.11 17.78
N LYS A 22 11.08 -21.03 17.11
CA LYS A 22 11.62 -22.15 16.33
C LYS A 22 10.86 -22.34 15.02
N GLN A 23 11.58 -22.46 13.91
CA GLN A 23 11.01 -22.72 12.58
C GLN A 23 11.89 -23.70 11.79
N SER A 24 11.30 -24.64 11.05
CA SER A 24 12.06 -25.48 10.14
C SER A 24 12.37 -24.74 8.83
N ILE A 25 13.45 -25.10 8.12
CA ILE A 25 13.77 -24.51 6.81
C ILE A 25 12.63 -24.76 5.81
N SER A 26 11.97 -25.93 5.88
CA SER A 26 10.81 -26.28 5.05
C SER A 26 9.61 -25.35 5.30
N ASP A 27 9.31 -25.05 6.58
CA ASP A 27 8.24 -24.09 6.90
C ASP A 27 8.54 -22.69 6.37
N ILE A 28 9.80 -22.27 6.50
CA ILE A 28 10.25 -20.96 6.01
C ILE A 28 10.13 -20.92 4.49
N SER A 29 10.53 -21.98 3.77
CA SER A 29 10.52 -22.03 2.31
C SER A 29 9.11 -21.89 1.75
N ILE A 30 8.14 -22.58 2.37
CA ILE A 30 6.72 -22.48 2.03
C ILE A 30 6.23 -21.03 2.24
N LYS A 31 6.52 -20.45 3.41
CA LYS A 31 6.01 -19.11 3.77
C LYS A 31 6.59 -17.98 2.92
N ILE A 32 7.85 -18.09 2.50
CA ILE A 32 8.48 -17.06 1.66
C ILE A 32 8.31 -17.31 0.16
N GLY A 33 7.64 -18.41 -0.23
CA GLY A 33 7.43 -18.78 -1.63
C GLY A 33 8.76 -19.01 -2.37
N SER A 34 9.66 -19.80 -1.79
CA SER A 34 10.97 -20.07 -2.40
C SER A 34 11.32 -21.56 -2.31
N PRO A 35 11.98 -22.14 -3.33
CA PRO A 35 12.48 -23.50 -3.25
C PRO A 35 13.37 -23.75 -2.02
N TYR A 36 13.37 -24.98 -1.52
CA TYR A 36 14.13 -25.37 -0.32
C TYR A 36 15.61 -24.99 -0.43
N ALA A 37 16.26 -25.33 -1.55
CA ALA A 37 17.69 -25.02 -1.76
C ALA A 37 18.01 -23.52 -1.66
N HIS A 38 17.17 -22.67 -2.25
CA HIS A 38 17.34 -21.21 -2.15
C HIS A 38 17.11 -20.71 -0.72
N THR A 39 16.11 -21.26 -0.02
CA THR A 39 15.83 -20.92 1.38
C THR A 39 16.98 -21.36 2.28
N TYR A 40 17.51 -22.56 2.07
CA TYR A 40 18.67 -23.08 2.78
C TYR A 40 19.89 -22.16 2.62
N ASN A 41 20.21 -21.76 1.38
CA ASN A 41 21.32 -20.86 1.11
C ASN A 41 21.12 -19.48 1.75
N LEU A 42 19.88 -18.98 1.76
CA LEU A 42 19.54 -17.73 2.46
C LEU A 42 19.76 -17.86 3.98
N ILE A 43 19.27 -18.93 4.60
CA ILE A 43 19.47 -19.19 6.03
C ILE A 43 20.95 -19.37 6.37
N LYS A 44 21.73 -20.02 5.50
CA LYS A 44 23.19 -20.14 5.66
C LYS A 44 23.86 -18.77 5.72
N LYS A 45 23.50 -17.83 4.84
CA LYS A 45 24.01 -16.44 4.91
C LYS A 45 23.59 -15.70 6.18
N PHE A 46 22.39 -15.96 6.70
CA PHE A 46 21.97 -15.42 8.00
C PHE A 46 22.77 -16.02 9.16
N GLU A 47 23.14 -17.29 9.07
CA GLU A 47 23.96 -17.97 10.07
C GLU A 47 25.40 -17.42 10.05
N GLU A 48 25.99 -17.30 8.86
CA GLU A 48 27.33 -16.71 8.64
C GLU A 48 27.43 -15.25 9.14
N SER A 49 26.34 -14.49 9.09
CA SER A 49 26.28 -13.11 9.60
C SER A 49 25.90 -13.00 11.09
N GLY A 50 25.68 -14.14 11.76
CA GLY A 50 25.31 -14.22 13.18
C GLY A 50 23.89 -13.74 13.50
N ILE A 51 23.01 -13.68 12.49
CA ILE A 51 21.59 -13.31 12.65
C ILE A 51 20.79 -14.51 13.19
N VAL A 52 21.11 -15.71 12.72
CA VAL A 52 20.44 -16.94 13.16
C VAL A 52 21.46 -17.98 13.60
N THR A 53 20.99 -18.97 14.34
CA THR A 53 21.68 -20.24 14.55
C THR A 53 20.78 -21.36 14.04
N THR A 54 21.40 -22.46 13.62
CA THR A 54 20.65 -23.63 13.17
C THR A 54 20.97 -24.86 14.00
N LYS A 55 19.98 -25.74 14.16
CA LYS A 55 20.13 -27.04 14.81
C LYS A 55 19.47 -28.11 13.96
N LYS A 56 20.21 -29.19 13.68
CA LYS A 56 19.66 -30.38 13.02
C LYS A 56 18.98 -31.26 14.07
N ASP A 57 17.80 -31.76 13.73
CA ASP A 57 16.96 -32.60 14.57
C ASP A 57 16.27 -33.63 13.66
N GLY A 58 16.81 -34.85 13.65
CA GLY A 58 16.47 -35.88 12.67
C GLY A 58 16.72 -35.43 11.21
N ARG A 59 15.67 -35.52 10.39
CA ARG A 59 15.67 -35.09 8.97
C ARG A 59 15.44 -33.58 8.80
N SER A 60 15.10 -32.86 9.87
CA SER A 60 14.74 -31.45 9.84
C SER A 60 15.88 -30.57 10.33
N LYS A 61 16.06 -29.41 9.68
CA LYS A 61 16.96 -28.35 10.16
C LYS A 61 16.10 -27.18 10.66
N TYR A 62 16.28 -26.86 11.93
CA TYR A 62 15.57 -25.78 12.61
C TYR A 62 16.44 -24.53 12.73
N VAL A 63 15.79 -23.38 12.68
CA VAL A 63 16.40 -22.05 12.67
C VAL A 63 15.89 -21.27 13.89
N TYR A 64 16.81 -20.61 14.57
CA TYR A 64 16.57 -19.81 15.77
C TYR A 64 17.20 -18.43 15.59
N LEU A 65 16.55 -17.37 16.07
CA LEU A 65 17.16 -16.04 16.08
C LEU A 65 18.17 -15.94 17.22
N THR A 66 19.35 -15.41 16.91
CA THR A 66 20.30 -14.95 17.95
C THR A 66 19.77 -13.67 18.61
N PRO A 67 20.34 -13.21 19.74
CA PRO A 67 20.02 -11.90 20.30
C PRO A 67 20.18 -10.76 19.28
N LYS A 68 21.26 -10.81 18.48
CA LYS A 68 21.51 -9.89 17.37
C LYS A 68 20.40 -9.98 16.32
N GLY A 69 20.00 -11.19 15.94
CA GLY A 69 18.91 -11.44 14.99
C GLY A 69 17.56 -10.94 15.47
N LYS A 70 17.20 -11.14 16.75
CA LYS A 70 15.97 -10.60 17.35
C LYS A 70 15.93 -9.07 17.27
N LYS A 71 17.05 -8.41 17.60
CA LYS A 71 17.19 -6.94 17.48
C LYS A 71 17.04 -6.48 16.03
N ALA A 72 17.72 -7.14 15.09
CA ALA A 72 17.62 -6.84 13.66
C ALA A 72 16.20 -7.01 13.12
N ALA A 73 15.54 -8.13 13.43
CA ALA A 73 14.16 -8.39 13.01
C ALA A 73 13.17 -7.36 13.58
N SER A 74 13.36 -6.92 14.83
CA SER A 74 12.54 -5.89 15.45
C SER A 74 12.71 -4.52 14.77
N LEU A 75 13.95 -4.12 14.49
CA LEU A 75 14.24 -2.89 13.74
C LEU A 75 13.67 -2.94 12.32
N LEU A 76 13.80 -4.07 11.63
CA LEU A 76 13.24 -4.28 10.31
C LEU A 76 11.71 -4.18 10.32
N SER A 77 11.05 -4.77 11.32
CA SER A 77 9.60 -4.67 11.50
C SER A 77 9.16 -3.21 11.71
N LYS A 78 9.90 -2.45 12.53
CA LYS A 78 9.65 -1.00 12.72
C LYS A 78 9.85 -0.23 11.43
N LEU A 79 10.95 -0.45 10.71
CA LEU A 79 11.23 0.19 9.43
C LEU A 79 10.08 -0.05 8.43
N ILE A 80 9.64 -1.30 8.28
CA ILE A 80 8.53 -1.65 7.38
C ILE A 80 7.23 -0.97 7.82
N LYS A 81 6.95 -0.89 9.12
CA LYS A 81 5.81 -0.13 9.63
C LYS A 81 5.93 1.35 9.28
N THR A 82 7.09 1.97 9.47
CA THR A 82 7.33 3.38 9.12
C THR A 82 7.17 3.64 7.62
N LEU A 83 7.75 2.78 6.77
CA LEU A 83 7.58 2.85 5.32
C LEU A 83 6.11 2.68 4.93
N LYS A 84 5.36 1.80 5.60
CA LYS A 84 3.92 1.59 5.39
C LYS A 84 3.06 2.72 5.95
N GLN A 85 3.47 3.42 7.01
CA GLN A 85 2.76 4.59 7.54
C GLN A 85 2.71 5.72 6.51
N GLY A 86 3.73 5.85 5.65
CA GLY A 86 3.71 6.72 4.46
C GLY A 86 2.81 6.19 3.33
N GLU A 87 2.73 4.87 3.14
CA GLU A 87 1.87 4.24 2.11
C GLU A 87 0.37 4.15 2.50
N ALA A 88 0.05 4.15 3.80
CA ALA A 88 -1.31 4.05 4.33
C ALA A 88 -2.19 5.23 3.90
N ASN A 89 -1.60 6.41 3.69
CA ASN A 89 -2.29 7.58 3.17
C ASN A 89 -2.61 7.53 1.66
N ILE A 90 -2.03 6.58 0.91
CA ILE A 90 -2.16 6.54 -0.56
C ILE A 90 -2.89 5.29 -1.04
N LYS A 91 -2.83 4.16 -0.32
CA LYS A 91 -3.43 2.89 -0.77
C LYS A 91 -4.71 2.45 -0.06
N HIS A 92 -5.02 2.94 1.14
CA HIS A 92 -6.25 2.56 1.86
C HIS A 92 -7.38 3.59 1.85
N ALA A 93 -7.20 4.77 1.26
CA ALA A 93 -8.35 5.63 0.98
C ALA A 93 -9.27 4.88 0.00
N PRO A 94 -10.51 4.54 0.40
CA PRO A 94 -11.47 3.88 -0.48
C PRO A 94 -11.60 4.68 -1.76
N LYS A 95 -11.81 4.00 -2.90
CA LYS A 95 -11.78 4.62 -4.25
C LYS A 95 -12.54 5.95 -4.29
N ILE A 96 -13.66 6.02 -3.57
CA ILE A 96 -14.51 7.20 -3.46
C ILE A 96 -13.84 8.41 -2.82
N GLN A 97 -13.04 8.20 -1.77
CA GLN A 97 -12.34 9.28 -1.06
C GLN A 97 -11.22 9.87 -1.95
N ARG A 98 -10.58 9.02 -2.78
CA ARG A 98 -9.63 9.50 -3.80
C ARG A 98 -10.32 10.36 -4.85
N TYR A 99 -11.48 9.92 -5.34
CA TYR A 99 -12.25 10.69 -6.32
C TYR A 99 -12.67 12.05 -5.74
N ARG A 100 -13.18 12.07 -4.51
CA ARG A 100 -13.54 13.30 -3.80
C ARG A 100 -12.36 14.27 -3.69
N LYS A 101 -11.17 13.79 -3.29
CA LYS A 101 -9.98 14.63 -3.16
C LYS A 101 -9.53 15.22 -4.51
N SER A 102 -9.56 14.42 -5.57
CA SER A 102 -9.25 14.93 -6.92
C SER A 102 -10.27 15.98 -7.38
N LEU A 103 -11.56 15.73 -7.16
CA LEU A 103 -12.64 16.66 -7.50
C LEU A 103 -12.52 17.98 -6.74
N ASP A 104 -12.18 17.95 -5.45
CA ASP A 104 -11.96 19.14 -4.63
C ASP A 104 -10.85 20.04 -5.19
N ASN A 105 -9.73 19.43 -5.61
CA ASN A 105 -8.63 20.18 -6.25
C ASN A 105 -9.05 20.82 -7.58
N TYR A 106 -9.83 20.10 -8.39
CA TYR A 106 -10.36 20.65 -9.65
C TYR A 106 -11.34 21.79 -9.40
N LEU A 107 -12.26 21.63 -8.45
CA LEU A 107 -13.22 22.67 -8.08
C LEU A 107 -12.52 23.94 -7.60
N LYS A 108 -11.52 23.80 -6.72
CA LYS A 108 -10.67 24.93 -6.28
C LYS A 108 -10.05 25.66 -7.48
N THR A 109 -9.47 24.91 -8.41
CA THR A 109 -8.87 25.47 -9.63
C THR A 109 -9.90 26.19 -10.51
N MET A 110 -11.14 25.70 -10.57
CA MET A 110 -12.23 26.33 -11.32
C MET A 110 -12.74 27.61 -10.66
N LYS A 111 -12.72 27.70 -9.32
CA LYS A 111 -13.14 28.90 -8.58
C LYS A 111 -12.12 30.04 -8.64
N THR A 112 -10.83 29.72 -8.71
CA THR A 112 -9.76 30.72 -8.61
C THR A 112 -9.49 31.50 -9.90
N LYS A 113 -9.98 31.04 -11.06
CA LYS A 113 -9.68 31.68 -12.35
C LYS A 113 -10.84 31.58 -13.34
N LYS A 114 -10.96 32.58 -14.23
CA LYS A 114 -11.89 32.54 -15.35
C LYS A 114 -11.39 31.50 -16.38
N LEU A 115 -12.26 30.56 -16.76
CA LEU A 115 -11.90 29.41 -17.58
C LEU A 115 -11.89 29.76 -19.07
N SER A 116 -10.80 29.44 -19.77
CA SER A 116 -10.73 29.53 -21.23
C SER A 116 -11.58 28.44 -21.92
N LYS A 117 -11.91 28.63 -23.21
CA LYS A 117 -12.69 27.66 -24.02
C LYS A 117 -12.05 26.25 -24.03
N LYS A 118 -10.72 26.18 -24.11
CA LYS A 118 -9.96 24.92 -24.07
C LYS A 118 -10.05 24.23 -22.70
N GLU A 119 -10.01 25.01 -21.63
CA GLU A 119 -10.12 24.48 -20.27
C GLU A 119 -11.54 24.02 -19.95
N LYS A 120 -12.57 24.72 -20.41
CA LYS A 120 -13.97 24.26 -20.29
C LYS A 120 -14.15 22.87 -20.88
N GLY A 121 -13.63 22.63 -22.09
CA GLY A 121 -13.65 21.30 -22.72
C GLY A 121 -12.88 20.24 -21.91
N LYS A 122 -11.75 20.60 -21.32
CA LYS A 122 -10.99 19.72 -20.41
C LYS A 122 -11.80 19.35 -19.17
N TYR A 123 -12.41 20.33 -18.49
CA TYR A 123 -13.20 20.09 -17.28
C TYR A 123 -14.48 19.31 -17.56
N ALA A 124 -15.16 19.56 -18.68
CA ALA A 124 -16.32 18.76 -19.09
C ALA A 124 -15.98 17.25 -19.21
N ARG A 125 -14.84 16.92 -19.81
CA ARG A 125 -14.35 15.53 -19.89
C ARG A 125 -14.01 14.95 -18.52
N ILE A 126 -13.36 15.73 -17.66
CA ILE A 126 -13.03 15.33 -16.28
C ILE A 126 -14.31 15.01 -15.51
N ILE A 127 -15.31 15.90 -15.55
CA ILE A 127 -16.60 15.73 -14.90
C ILE A 127 -17.26 14.43 -15.37
N GLY A 128 -17.38 14.22 -16.69
CA GLY A 128 -17.98 13.00 -17.25
C GLY A 128 -17.27 11.71 -16.80
N LYS A 129 -15.94 11.71 -16.78
CA LYS A 129 -15.13 10.59 -16.27
C LYS A 129 -15.44 10.31 -14.80
N TYR A 130 -15.36 11.32 -13.94
CA TYR A 130 -15.54 11.13 -12.50
C TYR A 130 -16.99 10.82 -12.13
N GLU A 131 -17.97 11.37 -12.84
CA GLU A 131 -19.38 11.02 -12.66
C GLU A 131 -19.64 9.54 -12.89
N LYS A 132 -19.10 8.97 -13.98
CA LYS A 132 -19.19 7.53 -14.27
C LYS A 132 -18.53 6.69 -13.15
N LEU A 133 -17.35 7.10 -12.69
CA LEU A 133 -16.59 6.39 -11.64
C LEU A 133 -17.31 6.42 -10.28
N VAL A 134 -17.81 7.59 -9.88
CA VAL A 134 -18.51 7.80 -8.60
C VAL A 134 -19.83 7.04 -8.60
N LYS A 135 -20.62 7.12 -9.68
CA LYS A 135 -21.90 6.38 -9.81
C LYS A 135 -21.72 4.87 -9.69
N LYS A 136 -20.75 4.30 -10.41
CA LYS A 136 -20.45 2.85 -10.42
C LYS A 136 -19.93 2.33 -9.07
N THR A 137 -19.38 3.19 -8.22
CA THR A 137 -18.81 2.77 -6.95
C THR A 137 -19.91 2.51 -5.92
N LYS A 138 -19.94 1.31 -5.33
CA LYS A 138 -20.88 0.91 -4.28
C LYS A 138 -20.14 0.77 -2.93
N PRO A 139 -20.03 1.84 -2.14
CA PRO A 139 -19.37 1.79 -0.83
C PRO A 139 -20.19 0.98 0.18
N LYS A 140 -19.50 0.19 1.02
CA LYS A 140 -20.12 -0.60 2.10
C LYS A 140 -20.13 0.13 3.44
N ALA A 141 -19.03 0.81 3.77
CA ALA A 141 -18.90 1.58 5.01
C ALA A 141 -19.69 2.90 4.94
N GLU A 142 -20.29 3.31 6.05
CA GLU A 142 -21.11 4.52 6.13
C GLU A 142 -20.33 5.79 5.76
N LYS A 143 -19.12 5.91 6.30
CA LYS A 143 -18.17 6.98 5.97
C LYS A 143 -17.93 7.12 4.46
N ASP A 144 -17.89 6.00 3.73
CA ASP A 144 -17.63 6.02 2.29
C ASP A 144 -18.88 6.38 1.47
N LYS A 145 -20.08 6.12 2.03
CA LYS A 145 -21.34 6.61 1.45
C LYS A 145 -21.40 8.12 1.55
N GLU A 146 -21.01 8.71 2.68
CA GLU A 146 -20.90 10.16 2.83
C GLU A 146 -19.91 10.76 1.83
N GLU A 147 -18.74 10.13 1.66
CA GLU A 147 -17.75 10.59 0.68
C GLU A 147 -18.27 10.51 -0.76
N LYS A 148 -19.13 9.53 -1.08
CA LYS A 148 -19.83 9.46 -2.36
C LYS A 148 -20.77 10.64 -2.56
N ILE A 149 -21.55 11.00 -1.54
CA ILE A 149 -22.48 12.13 -1.58
C ILE A 149 -21.69 13.44 -1.78
N LYS A 150 -20.61 13.64 -1.02
CA LYS A 150 -19.71 14.79 -1.16
C LYS A 150 -19.14 14.90 -2.59
N ALA A 151 -18.65 13.79 -3.15
CA ALA A 151 -18.13 13.76 -4.52
C ALA A 151 -19.21 14.11 -5.57
N LEU A 152 -20.46 13.64 -5.39
CA LEU A 152 -21.58 13.98 -6.27
C LEU A 152 -21.95 15.46 -6.19
N ASN A 153 -21.91 16.06 -5.00
CA ASN A 153 -22.17 17.48 -4.82
C ASN A 153 -21.11 18.35 -5.50
N ILE A 154 -19.82 18.00 -5.37
CA ILE A 154 -18.73 18.69 -6.08
C ILE A 154 -18.93 18.60 -7.60
N LEU A 155 -19.31 17.42 -8.12
CA LEU A 155 -19.60 17.26 -9.55
C LEU A 155 -20.77 18.15 -10.01
N LYS A 156 -21.83 18.29 -9.20
CA LYS A 156 -22.95 19.18 -9.49
C LYS A 156 -22.49 20.64 -9.55
N GLU A 157 -21.70 21.07 -8.57
CA GLU A 157 -21.15 22.42 -8.52
C GLU A 157 -20.23 22.74 -9.71
N MET A 158 -19.34 21.81 -10.07
CA MET A 158 -18.49 21.95 -11.26
C MET A 158 -19.31 22.07 -12.54
N LYS A 159 -20.44 21.37 -12.67
CA LYS A 159 -21.35 21.50 -13.82
C LYS A 159 -22.00 22.88 -13.88
N GLU A 160 -22.44 23.42 -12.74
CA GLU A 160 -23.03 24.76 -12.69
C GLU A 160 -22.01 25.85 -13.06
N LEU A 161 -20.77 25.76 -12.57
CA LEU A 161 -19.70 26.69 -12.96
C LEU A 161 -19.38 26.67 -14.47
N LEU A 162 -19.54 25.52 -15.13
CA LEU A 162 -19.40 25.45 -16.59
C LEU A 162 -20.58 26.10 -17.33
N LYS A 163 -21.78 26.11 -16.74
CA LYS A 163 -22.97 26.74 -17.34
C LYS A 163 -22.96 28.25 -17.15
N THR A 164 -22.67 28.75 -15.95
CA THR A 164 -22.70 30.18 -15.62
C THR A 164 -21.64 31.01 -16.34
N THR A 165 -20.58 30.37 -16.84
CA THR A 165 -19.55 31.05 -17.64
C THR A 165 -19.84 31.05 -19.14
N CYS A 166 -20.99 30.52 -19.59
CA CYS A 166 -21.44 30.51 -20.99
C CYS A 166 -22.54 31.54 -21.30
N SER A 167 -22.95 32.34 -20.31
CA SER A 167 -23.68 33.59 -20.50
C SER A 167 -22.70 34.76 -20.55
#